data_AF-X1PT96-F1
#
_entry.id   AF-X1PT96-F1
#
_cell.length_a   1.000
_cell.length_b   1.000
_cell.length_c   1.000
_cell.angle_alpha   90.00
_cell.angle_beta   90.00
_cell.angle_gamma   90.00
#
_symmetry.space_group_name_H-M   'P 1'
#
loop_
_entity.id
_entity.type
_entity.pdbx_description
1 polymer ?
#
loop_
_entity_poly.entity_id
_entity_poly.type
_entity_poly.pdbx_seq_one_letter_code
_entity_poly.pdbx_strand_id
1 'polypeptide(L)'
;MKLKHYDQFKTYLALNAAMVFWGLSFVATKVALESFSPFTLIFARFALASCLFLALMAHRGLPSFTRKDHIKMFILALFEPGLYFTFETIGLQYTTAPKAALIIATIPVVVMVF
;
A
#
# COMPACT_ATOMS: atom_id res chain seq x y z
N MET A 1 7.77 -23.25 -19.39
CA MET A 1 7.62 -21.95 -18.70
C MET A 1 8.58 -20.96 -19.35
N LYS A 2 8.15 -20.26 -20.41
CA LYS A 2 9.01 -19.32 -21.17
C LYS A 2 9.10 -18.01 -20.39
N LEU A 3 10.25 -17.76 -19.75
CA LEU A 3 10.55 -16.48 -19.11
C LEU A 3 10.65 -15.42 -20.23
N LYS A 4 9.61 -14.60 -20.34
CA LYS A 4 9.59 -13.41 -21.21
C LYS A 4 10.76 -12.53 -20.79
N HIS A 5 11.75 -12.32 -21.66
CA HIS A 5 12.84 -11.36 -21.47
C HIS A 5 12.22 -9.96 -21.42
N TYR A 6 11.68 -9.57 -20.27
CA TYR A 6 11.37 -8.17 -20.01
C TYR A 6 12.69 -7.41 -20.08
N ASP A 7 12.68 -6.31 -20.82
CA ASP A 7 13.80 -5.39 -20.94
C ASP A 7 14.22 -4.97 -19.53
N GLN A 8 15.29 -5.60 -19.01
CA GLN A 8 15.66 -5.56 -17.59
C GLN A 8 15.80 -4.11 -17.11
N PHE A 9 16.27 -3.23 -18.01
CA PHE A 9 16.38 -1.80 -17.77
C PHE A 9 15.03 -1.14 -17.44
N LYS A 10 13.96 -1.47 -18.19
CA LYS A 10 12.61 -0.93 -17.93
C LYS A 10 12.07 -1.41 -16.59
N THR A 11 12.32 -2.67 -16.22
CA THR A 11 11.92 -3.21 -14.93
C THR A 11 12.63 -2.52 -13.77
N TYR A 12 13.95 -2.35 -13.86
CA TYR A 12 14.70 -1.63 -12.83
C TYR A 12 14.29 -0.17 -12.71
N LEU A 13 14.01 0.50 -13.83
CA LEU A 13 13.54 1.88 -13.81
C LEU A 13 12.16 2.00 -13.13
N ALA A 14 11.23 1.10 -13.46
CA ALA A 14 9.91 1.06 -12.84
C ALA A 14 9.99 0.78 -11.33
N LEU A 15 10.87 -0.13 -10.91
CA LEU A 15 11.11 -0.42 -9.49
C LEU A 15 11.66 0.80 -8.74
N ASN A 16 12.66 1.48 -9.30
CA ASN A 16 13.21 2.69 -8.69
C ASN A 16 12.15 3.79 -8.56
N ALA A 17 11.36 4.01 -9.61
CA ALA A 17 10.25 4.97 -9.56
C ALA A 17 9.25 4.60 -8.46
N ALA A 18 8.85 3.33 -8.37
CA ALA A 18 7.95 2.86 -7.32
C ALA A 18 8.51 3.12 -5.92
N MET A 19 9.80 2.82 -5.69
CA MET A 19 10.47 3.07 -4.41
C MET A 19 10.51 4.56 -4.04
N VAL A 20 10.75 5.44 -5.02
CA VAL A 20 10.71 6.90 -4.80
C VAL A 20 9.30 7.36 -4.44
N PHE A 21 8.28 6.93 -5.17
CA PHE A 21 6.89 7.24 -4.85
C PHE A 21 6.49 6.75 -3.47
N TRP A 22 6.94 5.55 -3.10
CA TRP A 22 6.61 4.97 -1.80
C TRP A 22 7.31 5.69 -0.65
N GLY A 23 8.60 6.01 -0.80
CA GLY A 23 9.36 6.82 0.14
C GLY A 23 8.77 8.23 0.36
N LEU A 24 8.40 8.90 -0.73
CA LEU A 24 7.72 10.20 -0.67
C LEU A 24 6.37 10.12 0.05
N SER A 25 5.67 8.99 -0.03
CA SER A 25 4.39 8.80 0.66
C SER A 25 4.54 8.87 2.18
N PHE A 26 5.64 8.37 2.76
CA PHE A 26 5.91 8.50 4.20
C PHE A 26 6.11 9.95 4.62
N VAL A 27 6.86 10.71 3.83
CA VAL A 27 7.10 12.14 4.10
C VAL A 27 5.79 12.91 3.99
N ALA A 28 5.03 12.70 2.91
CA ALA A 28 3.73 13.34 2.72
C ALA A 28 2.74 13.00 3.83
N THR A 29 2.69 11.74 4.27
CA THR A 29 1.82 11.32 5.38
C THR A 29 2.24 11.98 6.68
N LYS A 30 3.55 12.11 6.96
CA LYS A 30 4.03 12.80 8.15
C LYS A 30 3.64 14.27 8.17
N VAL A 31 3.79 14.97 7.05
CA VAL A 31 3.36 16.36 6.89
C VAL A 31 1.84 16.49 7.05
N ALA A 32 1.08 15.58 6.44
CA ALA A 32 -0.37 15.60 6.53
C ALA A 32 -0.88 15.34 7.97
N LEU A 33 -0.15 14.53 8.75
CA LEU A 33 -0.44 14.27 10.16
C LEU A 33 -0.26 15.51 11.06
N GLU A 34 0.38 16.57 10.59
CA GLU A 34 0.44 17.85 11.32
C GLU A 34 -0.90 18.58 11.31
N SER A 35 -1.73 18.34 10.29
CA SER A 35 -3.03 19.03 10.09
C SER A 35 -4.24 18.11 10.25
N PHE A 36 -4.07 16.79 10.09
CA PHE A 36 -5.16 15.82 10.07
C PHE A 36 -4.92 14.66 11.05
N SER A 37 -6.01 14.11 11.60
CA SER A 37 -5.91 12.89 12.42
C SER A 37 -5.49 11.67 11.58
N PRO A 38 -4.82 10.66 12.19
CA PRO A 38 -4.43 9.44 11.49
C PRO A 38 -5.60 8.75 10.77
N PHE A 39 -6.74 8.61 11.46
CA PHE A 39 -7.91 7.94 10.90
C PHE A 39 -8.53 8.73 9.75
N THR A 40 -8.52 10.06 9.81
CA THR A 40 -8.99 10.91 8.70
C THR A 40 -8.13 10.73 7.46
N LEU A 41 -6.80 10.67 7.61
CA LEU A 41 -5.88 10.44 6.49
C LEU A 41 -6.04 9.06 5.87
N ILE A 42 -6.13 8.03 6.72
CA ILE A 42 -6.36 6.66 6.27
C ILE A 42 -7.68 6.56 5.51
N PHE A 43 -8.76 7.12 6.06
CA PHE A 43 -10.06 7.15 5.42
C PHE A 43 -10.01 7.86 4.06
N ALA A 44 -9.43 9.07 4.01
CA ALA A 44 -9.32 9.83 2.77
C ALA A 44 -8.50 9.06 1.70
N ARG A 45 -7.40 8.42 2.10
CA ARG A 45 -6.56 7.60 1.22
C ARG A 45 -7.33 6.44 0.62
N PHE A 46 -8.07 5.68 1.44
CA PHE A 46 -8.83 4.52 0.95
C PHE A 46 -10.12 4.89 0.24
N ALA A 47 -10.76 6.01 0.60
CA ALA A 47 -11.90 6.56 -0.13
C ALA A 47 -11.49 6.96 -1.55
N LEU A 48 -10.37 7.69 -1.70
CA LEU A 48 -9.83 8.05 -3.00
C LEU A 48 -9.45 6.80 -3.82
N ALA A 49 -8.76 5.84 -3.21
CA ALA A 49 -8.40 4.59 -3.88
C ALA A 49 -9.65 3.83 -4.36
N SER A 50 -10.69 3.76 -3.52
CA SER A 50 -11.96 3.11 -3.84
C SER A 50 -12.67 3.81 -5.00
N CYS A 51 -12.74 5.14 -5.02
CA CYS A 51 -13.30 5.90 -6.14
C CYS A 51 -12.55 5.62 -7.46
N LEU A 52 -11.21 5.60 -7.43
CA LEU A 52 -10.39 5.29 -8.60
C LEU A 52 -10.60 3.85 -9.09
N PHE A 53 -10.68 2.88 -8.18
CA PHE A 53 -10.96 1.49 -8.53
C PHE A 53 -12.37 1.32 -9.10
N LEU A 54 -13.38 1.98 -8.52
CA LEU A 54 -14.75 1.94 -9.06
C LEU A 54 -14.82 2.54 -10.47
N ALA A 55 -14.13 3.65 -10.72
CA ALA A 55 -14.03 4.25 -12.06
C ALA A 55 -13.34 3.29 -13.06
N LEU A 56 -12.28 2.61 -12.62
CA LEU A 56 -11.59 1.60 -13.45
C LEU A 56 -12.49 0.39 -13.74
N MET A 57 -13.25 -0.08 -12.75
CA MET A 57 -14.19 -1.20 -12.89
C MET A 57 -15.37 -0.84 -13.80
N ALA A 58 -15.83 0.41 -13.78
CA ALA A 58 -16.85 0.89 -14.70
C ALA A 58 -16.37 0.80 -16.17
N HIS A 59 -15.09 1.04 -16.43
CA HIS A 59 -14.51 0.95 -17.77
C HIS A 59 -14.12 -0.48 -18.18
N ARG A 60 -13.67 -1.32 -17.25
CA ARG A 60 -13.12 -2.67 -17.56
C ARG A 60 -14.08 -3.83 -17.25
N GLY A 61 -15.22 -3.55 -16.63
CA GLY A 61 -16.15 -4.55 -16.13
C GLY A 61 -15.77 -5.08 -14.74
N LEU A 62 -16.76 -5.61 -14.02
CA LEU A 62 -16.54 -6.23 -12.72
C LEU A 62 -15.99 -7.65 -12.91
N PRO A 63 -14.92 -8.04 -12.19
CA PRO A 63 -14.50 -9.42 -12.15
C PRO A 63 -15.59 -10.28 -11.50
N SER A 64 -15.80 -11.50 -12.02
CA SER A 64 -16.67 -12.48 -11.36
C SER A 64 -15.91 -13.13 -10.21
N PHE A 65 -16.39 -12.94 -8.99
CA PHE A 65 -15.83 -13.53 -7.78
C PHE A 65 -16.82 -14.51 -7.16
N THR A 66 -16.32 -15.62 -6.62
CA THR A 66 -17.17 -16.51 -5.83
C THR A 66 -17.33 -15.96 -4.41
N ARG A 67 -18.37 -16.41 -3.69
CA ARG A 67 -18.56 -16.05 -2.26
C ARG A 67 -17.33 -16.37 -1.40
N LYS A 68 -16.59 -17.44 -1.73
CA LYS A 68 -15.34 -17.81 -1.03
C LYS A 68 -14.23 -16.81 -1.32
N ASP A 69 -14.14 -16.28 -2.54
CA ASP A 69 -13.13 -15.28 -2.91
C ASP A 69 -13.38 -13.97 -2.17
N HIS A 70 -14.64 -13.54 -2.04
CA HIS A 70 -14.98 -12.37 -1.24
C HIS A 70 -14.53 -12.49 0.23
N ILE A 71 -14.68 -13.66 0.85
CA ILE A 71 -14.21 -13.89 2.22
C ILE A 71 -12.69 -13.81 2.28
N LYS A 72 -11.97 -14.44 1.35
CA LYS A 72 -10.51 -14.37 1.28
C LYS A 72 -10.02 -12.93 1.06
N MET A 73 -10.66 -12.19 0.15
CA MET A 73 -10.34 -10.79 -0.11
C MET A 73 -10.62 -9.91 1.10
N PHE A 74 -11.70 -10.16 1.85
CA PHE A 74 -11.99 -9.44 3.08
C PHE A 74 -10.92 -9.69 4.15
N ILE A 75 -10.54 -10.95 4.37
CA ILE A 75 -9.47 -11.30 5.30
C ILE A 75 -8.16 -10.63 4.87
N LEU A 76 -7.82 -10.72 3.58
CA LEU A 76 -6.63 -10.09 3.04
C LEU A 76 -6.68 -8.57 3.29
N ALA A 77 -7.75 -7.90 2.89
CA ALA A 77 -7.94 -6.46 3.07
C ALA A 77 -7.92 -6.01 4.54
N LEU A 78 -8.38 -6.87 5.46
CA LEU A 78 -8.36 -6.58 6.89
C LEU A 78 -6.93 -6.51 7.42
N PHE A 79 -6.07 -7.50 7.10
CA PHE A 79 -4.69 -7.50 7.53
C PHE A 79 -3.81 -6.53 6.70
N GLU A 80 -4.01 -6.54 5.40
CA GLU A 80 -3.27 -5.81 4.36
C GLU A 80 -4.28 -5.30 3.30
N PRO A 81 -4.71 -4.03 3.32
CA PRO A 81 -4.02 -2.88 3.92
C PRO A 81 -4.57 -2.38 5.27
N GLY A 82 -5.70 -2.89 5.76
CA GLY A 82 -6.46 -2.26 6.86
C GLY A 82 -5.67 -2.06 8.16
N LEU A 83 -5.26 -3.16 8.80
CA LEU A 83 -4.48 -3.13 10.05
C LEU A 83 -3.08 -2.57 9.81
N TYR A 84 -2.41 -2.99 8.72
CA TYR A 84 -1.08 -2.52 8.37
C TYR A 84 -1.00 -0.98 8.32
N PHE A 85 -1.82 -0.32 7.48
CA PHE A 85 -1.78 1.14 7.34
C PHE A 85 -2.24 1.87 8.61
N THR A 86 -3.11 1.25 9.41
CA THR A 86 -3.55 1.81 10.69
C THR A 86 -2.39 1.88 11.67
N PHE A 87 -1.69 0.77 11.90
CA PHE A 87 -0.54 0.74 12.78
C PHE A 87 0.64 1.56 12.24
N GLU A 88 0.87 1.54 10.94
CA GLU A 88 1.89 2.34 10.26
C GLU A 88 1.66 3.84 10.47
N THR A 89 0.45 4.35 10.20
CA THR A 89 0.12 5.78 10.31
C THR A 89 0.15 6.24 11.76
N ILE A 90 -0.36 5.43 12.70
CA ILE A 90 -0.28 5.70 14.14
C ILE A 90 1.19 5.73 14.58
N GLY A 91 1.99 4.74 14.18
CA GLY A 91 3.43 4.70 14.47
C GLY A 91 4.15 5.95 13.93
N LEU A 92 3.82 6.36 12.70
CA LEU A 92 4.37 7.55 12.05
C LEU A 92 4.03 8.86 12.79
N GLN A 93 2.91 8.91 13.51
CA GLN A 93 2.59 10.04 14.38
C GLN A 93 3.65 10.20 15.48
N TYR A 94 4.12 9.10 16.06
CA TYR A 94 5.09 9.09 17.18
C TYR A 94 6.55 9.05 16.75
N THR A 95 6.85 8.88 15.46
CA THR A 95 8.22 8.81 14.94
C THR A 95 8.43 9.74 13.74
N THR A 96 9.63 9.70 13.16
CA THR A 96 9.96 10.44 11.93
C THR A 96 9.85 9.53 10.71
N ALA A 97 9.58 10.12 9.54
CA ALA A 97 9.45 9.35 8.29
C ALA A 97 10.65 8.42 8.00
N PRO A 98 11.93 8.83 8.19
CA PRO A 98 13.06 7.93 7.98
C PRO A 98 13.11 6.77 8.98
N LYS A 99 12.74 6.99 10.25
CA LYS A 99 12.72 5.93 11.27
C LYS A 99 11.61 4.91 11.00
N ALA A 100 10.41 5.37 10.63
CA ALA A 100 9.32 4.50 10.22
C ALA A 100 9.70 3.66 8.99
N ALA A 101 10.27 4.29 7.95
CA ALA A 101 10.71 3.60 6.75
C ALA A 101 11.78 2.53 7.04
N LEU A 102 12.71 2.81 7.96
CA LEU A 102 13.72 1.83 8.38
C LEU A 102 13.10 0.62 9.08
N ILE A 103 12.10 0.83 9.94
CA ILE A 103 11.36 -0.27 10.59
C ILE A 103 10.66 -1.13 9.54
N ILE A 104 9.98 -0.50 8.58
CA ILE A 104 9.26 -1.20 7.50
C ILE A 104 10.22 -1.95 6.58
N ALA A 105 11.43 -1.44 6.36
CA ALA A 105 12.48 -2.15 5.62
C ALA A 105 12.90 -3.49 6.27
N THR A 106 12.48 -3.77 7.52
CA THR A 106 12.70 -5.07 8.18
C THR A 106 11.61 -6.09 7.90
N ILE A 107 10.49 -5.72 7.25
CA ILE A 107 9.40 -6.65 6.88
C ILE A 107 9.93 -7.90 6.16
N PRO A 108 10.86 -7.82 5.19
CA PRO A 108 11.40 -9.03 4.55
C PRO A 108 12.04 -10.02 5.52
N VAL A 109 12.68 -9.53 6.60
CA VAL A 109 13.26 -10.40 7.64
C VAL A 109 12.17 -11.15 8.39
N VAL A 110 11.07 -10.47 8.72
CA VAL A 110 9.90 -11.08 9.36
C VAL A 110 9.27 -12.12 8.43
N VAL A 111 9.06 -11.78 7.15
CA VAL A 111 8.52 -12.69 6.14
C VAL A 111 9.43 -13.90 5.89
N MET A 112 10.75 -13.77 6.03
CA MET A 112 11.67 -14.90 5.88
C MET A 112 11.57 -15.91 7.03
N VAL A 113 11.10 -15.50 8.21
CA VAL A 113 11.02 -16.36 9.41
C VAL A 113 9.71 -17.14 9.48
N PHE A 114 8.63 -16.64 8.86
CA PHE A 114 7.29 -17.23 8.88
C PHE A 114 6.90 -17.86 7.54
#